data_AF-A0A6J4QF49-F1
#
_entry.id   AF-A0A6J4QF49-F1
#
_cell.length_a   1.000
_cell.length_b   1.000
_cell.length_c   1.000
_cell.angle_alpha   90.00
_cell.angle_beta   90.00
_cell.angle_gamma   90.00
#
_symmetry.space_group_name_H-M   'P 1'
#
loop_
_entity.id
_entity.type
_entity.pdbx_description
1 polymer ?
#
loop_
_entity_poly.entity_id
_entity_poly.type
_entity_poly.pdbx_seq_one_letter_code
_entity_poly.pdbx_strand_id
1 'polypeptide(L)'
;VELQGRREAVVRRARIIAAHAELQERELMKLASWSTALERVLRERGLSGPDAKLLAEVSVAVFRVAYRRWLEEGPERELVATIHETFAELSGFFGHTLPGPRNLLTAGAAGAAARRSDR
;
A
#
# COMPACT_ATOMS: atom_id res chain seq x y z
N VAL A 1 -1.04 -15.91 1.06
CA VAL A 1 0.06 -15.03 0.61
C VAL A 1 1.35 -15.83 0.68
N GLU A 2 2.09 -15.98 -0.42
CA GLU A 2 3.29 -16.84 -0.51
C GLU A 2 4.35 -16.57 0.59
N LEU A 3 4.42 -15.32 1.08
CA LEU A 3 5.31 -14.91 2.16
C LEU A 3 5.02 -15.61 3.50
N GLN A 4 3.75 -15.90 3.82
CA GLN A 4 3.35 -16.51 5.10
C GLN A 4 3.96 -17.91 5.25
N GLY A 5 3.84 -18.74 4.21
CA GLY A 5 4.43 -20.09 4.18
C GLY A 5 5.95 -20.11 4.13
N ARG A 6 6.60 -18.96 3.91
CA ARG A 6 8.07 -18.81 3.82
C ARG A 6 8.65 -17.93 4.92
N ARG A 7 7.88 -17.67 5.99
CA ARG A 7 8.19 -16.67 7.04
C ARG A 7 9.62 -16.76 7.55
N GLU A 8 10.11 -17.93 7.90
CA GLU A 8 11.47 -18.07 8.43
C GLU A 8 12.55 -17.57 7.45
N ALA A 9 12.44 -17.91 6.17
CA ALA A 9 13.35 -17.44 5.15
C ALA A 9 13.25 -15.92 4.98
N VAL A 10 12.04 -15.39 5.09
CA VAL A 10 11.76 -13.95 5.01
C VAL A 10 12.35 -13.19 6.20
N VAL A 11 12.24 -13.72 7.42
CA VAL A 11 12.90 -13.18 8.63
C VAL A 11 14.41 -13.20 8.50
N ARG A 12 15.00 -14.31 8.03
CA ARG A 12 16.45 -14.39 7.79
C ARG A 12 16.91 -13.33 6.79
N ARG A 13 16.22 -13.19 5.66
CA ARG A 13 16.49 -12.15 4.66
C ARG A 13 16.41 -10.75 5.27
N ALA A 14 15.36 -10.47 6.03
CA ALA A 14 15.15 -9.15 6.63
C ALA A 14 16.27 -8.78 7.61
N ARG A 15 16.77 -9.73 8.41
CA ARG A 15 17.92 -9.53 9.29
C ARG A 15 19.20 -9.20 8.52
N ILE A 16 19.47 -9.92 7.42
CA ILE A 16 20.62 -9.64 6.56
C ILE A 16 20.48 -8.23 5.96
N ILE A 17 19.32 -7.85 5.44
CA ILE A 17 19.14 -6.51 4.88
C ILE A 17 19.33 -5.43 5.95
N ALA A 18 18.80 -5.64 7.16
CA ALA A 18 18.93 -4.68 8.26
C ALA A 18 20.38 -4.47 8.72
N ALA A 19 21.27 -5.46 8.55
CA ALA A 19 22.67 -5.36 8.93
C ALA A 19 23.57 -4.65 7.90
N HIS A 20 23.08 -4.42 6.67
CA HIS A 20 23.90 -4.00 5.53
C HIS A 20 23.31 -2.76 4.82
N ALA A 21 23.95 -1.60 4.94
CA ALA A 21 23.44 -0.33 4.40
C ALA A 21 23.20 -0.38 2.88
N GLU A 22 24.11 -0.98 2.13
CA GLU A 22 24.02 -1.16 0.67
C GLU A 22 22.80 -2.02 0.26
N LEU A 23 22.38 -2.95 1.12
CA LEU A 23 21.18 -3.76 0.90
C LEU A 23 19.92 -2.99 1.26
N GLN A 24 19.96 -2.14 2.29
CA GLN A 24 18.85 -1.25 2.64
C GLN A 24 18.56 -0.26 1.52
N GLU A 25 19.60 0.37 0.95
CA GLU A 25 19.47 1.27 -0.20
C GLU A 25 18.79 0.58 -1.38
N ARG A 26 19.26 -0.62 -1.74
CA ARG A 26 18.66 -1.41 -2.82
C ARG A 26 17.21 -1.81 -2.51
N GLU A 27 16.89 -2.11 -1.25
CA GLU A 27 15.51 -2.42 -0.87
C GLU A 27 14.60 -1.19 -0.98
N LEU A 28 15.09 -0.01 -0.58
CA LEU A 28 14.36 1.25 -0.78
C LEU A 28 14.10 1.53 -2.26
N MET A 29 15.08 1.28 -3.13
CA MET A 29 14.88 1.40 -4.59
C MET A 29 13.83 0.41 -5.12
N LYS A 30 13.76 -0.81 -4.60
CA LYS A 30 12.72 -1.78 -4.96
C LYS A 30 11.33 -1.34 -4.50
N LEU A 31 11.23 -0.78 -3.30
CA LEU A 31 9.97 -0.24 -2.80
C LEU A 31 9.51 0.97 -3.63
N ALA A 32 10.44 1.81 -4.09
CA ALA A 32 10.14 2.89 -5.01
C ALA A 32 9.58 2.38 -6.35
N SER A 33 10.13 1.27 -6.89
CA SER A 33 9.58 0.68 -8.11
C SER A 33 8.18 0.09 -7.91
N TRP A 34 7.88 -0.45 -6.73
CA TRP A 34 6.53 -0.90 -6.38
C TRP A 34 5.54 0.25 -6.33
N SER A 35 5.92 1.40 -5.75
CA SER A 35 5.08 2.60 -5.75
C SER A 35 4.75 3.04 -7.18
N THR A 36 5.75 3.13 -8.07
CA THR A 36 5.53 3.47 -9.48
C THR A 36 4.60 2.48 -10.19
N ALA A 37 4.74 1.17 -9.92
CA ALA A 37 3.86 0.16 -10.48
C ALA A 37 2.42 0.28 -9.97
N LEU A 38 2.23 0.55 -8.68
CA LEU A 38 0.92 0.77 -8.07
C LEU A 38 0.25 2.03 -8.61
N GLU A 39 0.98 3.13 -8.75
CA GLU A 39 0.49 4.37 -9.34
C GLU A 39 -0.07 4.11 -10.73
N ARG A 40 0.68 3.41 -11.59
CA ARG A 40 0.23 3.05 -12.95
C ARG A 40 -1.09 2.27 -12.92
N VAL A 41 -1.17 1.24 -12.08
CA VAL A 41 -2.39 0.42 -11.95
C VAL A 41 -3.58 1.24 -11.43
N LEU A 42 -3.35 2.17 -10.49
CA LEU A 42 -4.40 3.04 -9.96
C LEU A 42 -4.90 4.03 -11.01
N ARG A 43 -4.01 4.55 -11.86
CA ARG A 43 -4.38 5.40 -13.01
C ARG A 43 -5.17 4.64 -14.06
N GLU A 44 -4.77 3.41 -14.37
CA GLU A 44 -5.54 2.51 -15.27
C GLU A 44 -6.95 2.23 -14.74
N ARG A 45 -7.14 2.31 -13.41
CA ARG A 45 -8.45 2.20 -12.74
C ARG A 45 -9.22 3.52 -12.63
N GLY A 46 -8.73 4.60 -13.22
CA GLY A 46 -9.43 5.88 -13.34
C GLY A 46 -9.17 6.88 -12.21
N LEU A 47 -8.19 6.64 -11.34
CA LEU A 47 -7.78 7.66 -10.36
C LEU A 47 -7.00 8.79 -11.03
N SER A 48 -7.14 10.00 -10.48
CA SER A 48 -6.36 11.16 -10.92
C SER A 48 -4.85 10.90 -10.68
N GLY A 49 -3.97 11.52 -11.47
CA GLY A 49 -2.52 11.36 -11.32
C GLY A 49 -2.02 11.67 -9.90
N PRO A 50 -2.38 12.84 -9.31
CA PRO A 50 -2.01 13.17 -7.94
C PRO A 50 -2.54 12.17 -6.89
N ASP A 51 -3.81 11.77 -6.99
CA ASP A 51 -4.40 10.84 -6.02
C ASP A 51 -3.81 9.42 -6.15
N ALA A 52 -3.56 8.97 -7.38
CA ALA A 52 -2.93 7.69 -7.66
C ALA A 52 -1.49 7.64 -7.10
N LYS A 53 -0.71 8.71 -7.28
CA LYS A 53 0.64 8.81 -6.72
C LYS A 53 0.59 8.76 -5.20
N LEU A 54 -0.27 9.56 -4.58
CA LEU A 54 -0.42 9.62 -3.13
C LEU A 54 -0.79 8.25 -2.56
N LEU A 55 -1.83 7.60 -3.10
CA LEU A 55 -2.28 6.29 -2.63
C LEU A 55 -1.23 5.19 -2.84
N ALA A 56 -0.46 5.25 -3.92
CA ALA A 56 0.63 4.30 -4.16
C ALA A 56 1.72 4.41 -3.08
N GLU A 57 2.20 5.62 -2.80
CA GLU A 57 3.22 5.86 -1.77
C GLU A 57 2.72 5.44 -0.38
N VAL A 58 1.47 5.82 -0.04
CA VAL A 58 0.85 5.45 1.24
C VAL A 58 0.68 3.94 1.37
N SER A 59 0.25 3.26 0.31
CA SER A 59 0.08 1.79 0.33
C SER A 59 1.40 1.07 0.55
N VAL A 60 2.48 1.52 -0.08
CA VAL A 60 3.83 0.97 0.14
C VAL A 60 4.30 1.25 1.56
N ALA A 61 4.03 2.43 2.11
CA ALA A 61 4.38 2.78 3.48
C ALA A 61 3.66 1.88 4.51
N VAL A 62 2.34 1.70 4.35
CA VAL A 62 1.52 0.79 5.18
C VAL A 62 2.06 -0.63 5.12
N PHE A 63 2.28 -1.16 3.90
CA PHE A 63 2.85 -2.49 3.73
C PHE A 63 4.19 -2.64 4.45
N ARG A 64 5.11 -1.67 4.30
CA ARG A 64 6.45 -1.73 4.91
C ARG A 64 6.38 -1.76 6.44
N VAL A 65 5.49 -0.97 7.04
CA VAL A 65 5.28 -0.96 8.49
C VAL A 65 4.69 -2.30 8.95
N ALA A 66 3.61 -2.74 8.30
CA ALA A 66 2.93 -4.00 8.62
C ALA A 66 3.87 -5.21 8.49
N TYR A 67 4.63 -5.27 7.40
CA TYR A 67 5.60 -6.33 7.15
C TYR A 67 6.66 -6.40 8.25
N ARG A 68 7.17 -5.26 8.71
CA ARG A 68 8.17 -5.23 9.79
C ARG A 68 7.60 -5.73 11.12
N ARG A 69 6.41 -5.25 11.49
CA ARG A 69 5.67 -5.73 12.67
C ARG A 69 5.44 -7.24 12.61
N TRP A 70 4.99 -7.74 11.46
CA TRP A 70 4.78 -9.18 11.25
C TRP A 70 6.04 -10.02 11.43
N LEU A 71 7.22 -9.51 11.06
CA LEU A 71 8.49 -10.22 11.30
C LEU A 71 8.86 -10.29 12.79
N GLU A 72 8.50 -9.27 13.57
CA GLU A 72 8.82 -9.11 14.99
C GLU A 72 7.86 -9.88 15.91
N GLU A 73 6.57 -9.97 15.57
CA GLU A 73 5.49 -10.49 16.44
C GLU A 73 5.37 -12.03 16.53
N GLY A 74 6.21 -12.78 15.81
CA GLY A 74 6.24 -14.24 15.90
C GLY A 74 5.40 -15.00 14.86
N PRO A 75 5.45 -16.36 14.87
CA PRO A 75 4.95 -17.22 13.79
C PRO A 75 3.42 -17.29 13.72
N GLU A 76 2.72 -17.11 14.84
CA GLU A 76 1.25 -17.14 14.90
C GLU A 76 0.60 -15.89 14.25
N ARG A 77 1.41 -14.88 13.93
CA ARG A 77 0.91 -13.65 13.33
C ARG A 77 0.71 -13.82 11.82
N GLU A 78 -0.49 -13.49 11.37
CA GLU A 78 -0.85 -13.47 9.95
C GLU A 78 -0.51 -12.13 9.31
N LEU A 79 0.29 -12.15 8.23
CA LEU A 79 0.71 -10.95 7.52
C LEU A 79 -0.48 -10.09 7.05
N VAL A 80 -1.53 -10.73 6.54
CA VAL A 80 -2.72 -10.04 6.04
C VAL A 80 -3.43 -9.29 7.17
N ALA A 81 -3.58 -9.93 8.35
CA ALA A 81 -4.15 -9.29 9.52
C ALA A 81 -3.32 -8.06 9.94
N THR A 82 -1.99 -8.19 10.00
CA THR A 82 -1.10 -7.07 10.33
C THR A 82 -1.21 -5.91 9.32
N ILE A 83 -1.38 -6.19 8.03
CA ILE A 83 -1.62 -5.17 7.00
C ILE A 83 -2.93 -4.43 7.25
N HIS A 84 -4.03 -5.16 7.49
CA HIS A 84 -5.33 -4.57 7.74
C HIS A 84 -5.34 -3.71 9.00
N GLU A 85 -4.73 -4.19 10.08
CA GLU A 85 -4.62 -3.42 11.32
C GLU A 85 -3.78 -2.16 11.13
N THR A 86 -2.63 -2.26 10.46
CA THR A 86 -1.79 -1.09 10.16
C THR A 86 -2.53 -0.06 9.31
N PHE A 87 -3.34 -0.49 8.34
CA PHE A 87 -4.17 0.40 7.53
C PHE A 87 -5.33 1.02 8.34
N ALA A 88 -5.95 0.24 9.22
CA ALA A 88 -7.02 0.71 10.10
C ALA A 88 -6.49 1.78 11.08
N GLU A 89 -5.30 1.58 11.65
CA GLU A 89 -4.60 2.58 12.45
C GLU A 89 -4.39 3.89 11.66
N LEU A 90 -3.85 3.79 10.44
CA LEU A 90 -3.65 4.95 9.56
C LEU A 90 -4.98 5.69 9.32
N SER A 91 -6.04 4.95 9.00
CA SER A 91 -7.36 5.52 8.71
C SER A 91 -7.98 6.17 9.96
N GLY A 92 -7.76 5.59 11.14
CA GLY A 92 -8.20 6.14 12.42
C GLY A 92 -7.61 7.51 12.71
N PHE A 93 -6.33 7.74 12.36
CA PHE A 93 -5.68 9.05 12.52
C PHE A 93 -6.36 10.15 11.69
N PHE A 94 -6.82 9.81 10.48
CA PHE A 94 -7.52 10.77 9.62
C PHE A 94 -8.99 10.91 9.99
N GLY A 95 -9.63 9.86 10.48
CA GLY A 95 -11.03 9.86 10.93
C GLY A 95 -11.29 10.78 12.12
N HIS A 96 -10.29 11.04 12.98
CA HIS A 96 -10.41 11.99 14.08
C HIS A 96 -10.04 13.44 13.70
N THR A 97 -9.48 13.68 12.51
CA THR A 97 -8.92 14.99 12.11
C THR A 97 -9.68 15.66 10.96
N LEU A 98 -10.40 14.90 10.12
CA LEU A 98 -11.19 15.45 9.01
C LEU A 98 -12.62 14.87 9.03
N PRO A 99 -13.67 15.69 8.85
CA PRO A 99 -15.01 15.17 8.59
C PRO A 99 -14.93 14.26 7.35
N GLY A 100 -15.52 13.06 7.48
CA GLY A 100 -15.20 11.86 6.69
C GLY A 100 -15.15 11.98 5.16
N PRO A 101 -14.58 10.97 4.48
CA PRO A 101 -14.21 11.05 3.08
C PRO A 101 -15.41 11.25 2.16
N ARG A 102 -15.42 12.37 1.42
CA ARG A 102 -16.22 12.52 0.20
C ARG A 102 -15.80 11.41 -0.76
N ASN A 103 -16.72 10.48 -1.02
CA ASN A 103 -16.64 9.39 -2.00
C ASN A 103 -15.63 9.63 -3.14
N LEU A 104 -14.43 9.06 -2.99
CA LEU A 104 -13.40 9.03 -4.04
C LEU A 104 -13.76 8.05 -5.18
N LEU A 105 -14.84 7.29 -5.04
CA LEU A 105 -15.33 6.34 -6.05
C LEU A 105 -16.45 6.89 -6.95
N THR A 106 -17.04 8.05 -6.65
CA THR A 106 -18.14 8.60 -7.48
C THR A 106 -17.69 9.56 -8.59
N ALA A 107 -16.43 10.00 -8.59
CA ALA A 107 -15.92 10.90 -9.64
C ALA A 107 -15.76 10.20 -11.01
N GLY A 108 -15.72 8.85 -11.05
CA GLY A 108 -15.58 8.08 -12.30
C GLY A 108 -16.87 7.86 -13.10
N ALA A 109 -18.06 8.10 -12.52
CA ALA A 109 -19.34 7.78 -13.18
C ALA A 109 -19.96 8.96 -13.97
N ALA A 110 -19.58 10.21 -13.68
CA ALA A 110 -20.17 11.39 -14.31
C ALA A 110 -19.68 11.65 -15.75
N GLY A 111 -18.55 11.06 -16.17
CA GLY A 111 -17.97 11.27 -17.51
C GLY A 111 -18.52 10.38 -18.63
N ALA A 112 -19.31 9.35 -18.30
CA ALA A 112 -19.81 8.36 -19.27
C ALA A 112 -21.27 8.58 -19.70
N ALA A 113 -22.06 9.35 -18.95
CA ALA A 113 -23.48 9.59 -19.26
C ALA A 113 -23.73 10.73 -20.26
N ALA A 114 -22.78 11.65 -20.43
CA ALA A 114 -22.96 12.84 -21.28
C ALA A 114 -22.74 12.61 -22.79
N ARG A 115 -22.31 11.42 -23.22
CA ARG A 115 -21.99 11.10 -24.63
C ARG A 115 -23.01 10.21 -25.35
N ARG A 116 -24.23 10.07 -24.80
CA ARG A 116 -25.28 9.21 -25.38
C ARG A 116 -26.55 9.95 -25.80
N SER A 117 -26.53 11.28 -25.80
CA SER A 117 -27.69 12.13 -26.14
C SER A 117 -27.47 12.98 -27.40
N ASP A 118 -26.51 12.62 -28.27
CA ASP A 118 -26.23 13.38 -29.50
C ASP A 118 -25.91 12.47 -30.70
N ARG A 119 -26.75 11.45 -30.90
CA ARG A 119 -26.83 10.66 -32.14
C ARG A 119 -28.26 10.26 -32.43
#